data_AF-A0A142EMD9-F1
#
_entry.id   AF-A0A142EMD9-F1
#
_cell.length_a   1.000
_cell.length_b   1.000
_cell.length_c   1.000
_cell.angle_alpha   90.00
_cell.angle_beta   90.00
_cell.angle_gamma   90.00
#
_symmetry.space_group_name_H-M   'P 1'
#
loop_
_entity.id
_entity.type
_entity.pdbx_description
1 polymer ?
#
loop_
_entity_poly.entity_id
_entity_poly.type
_entity_poly.pdbx_seq_one_letter_code
_entity_poly.pdbx_strand_id
1 'polypeptide(L)'
;MKISPTAIRQKAFETAFRGFEKREVSAFLEEMAQAMEQINQENLELRSKLQQVEGEAKRLKDVEDSLFRTLKTAEDTGASIISEATEAADQIIAESNQIAEQTTRQADSYAIQVKRQAEEQARIITSAAEAKAKETIKEIRESMQSLVRSYDGLLEQREALVKSLKRLSQDALNQIELSDAHFFRIDAKAYQRAMDELSRSSHFTVANISALSADPAQIPHVEDEPEDQFEDDMSDAHLDDETQETIEALQHELEEEGELPVEEELLEESVEEEPVSEVEGEQEPEEIKHVQNPVAETAAPEVVEKPKDPEPKNSGGSFFDDID
;
A
#
# COMPACT_ATOMS: atom_id res chain seq x y z
N MET A 1 60.54 -36.71 86.72
CA MET A 1 61.02 -38.07 87.09
C MET A 1 61.15 -38.15 88.63
N LYS A 2 61.52 -39.29 89.22
CA LYS A 2 61.68 -39.42 90.70
C LYS A 2 63.00 -38.88 91.26
N ILE A 3 63.89 -38.39 90.41
CA ILE A 3 65.18 -37.77 90.76
C ILE A 3 65.30 -36.47 89.93
N SER A 4 65.80 -35.40 90.55
CA SER A 4 66.11 -34.11 89.92
C SER A 4 67.62 -33.82 90.01
N PRO A 5 68.18 -32.89 89.21
CA PRO A 5 69.59 -32.46 89.34
C PRO A 5 69.94 -32.06 90.78
N THR A 6 69.06 -31.32 91.46
CA THR A 6 69.21 -30.94 92.88
C THR A 6 69.29 -32.16 93.80
N ALA A 7 68.47 -33.19 93.56
CA ALA A 7 68.48 -34.42 94.35
C ALA A 7 69.71 -35.30 94.09
N ILE A 8 70.37 -35.15 92.93
CA ILE A 8 71.69 -35.76 92.65
C ILE A 8 72.77 -35.01 93.44
N ARG A 9 72.85 -33.67 93.32
CA ARG A 9 73.81 -32.82 94.06
C ARG A 9 73.73 -33.00 95.58
N GLN A 10 72.52 -33.22 96.11
CA GLN A 10 72.27 -33.40 97.55
C GLN A 10 72.37 -34.87 98.03
N LYS A 11 72.74 -35.83 97.17
CA LYS A 11 72.71 -37.26 97.52
C LYS A 11 73.86 -37.66 98.44
N ALA A 12 73.56 -37.85 99.72
CA ALA A 12 74.44 -38.54 100.66
C ALA A 12 74.41 -40.08 100.48
N PHE A 13 75.54 -40.71 100.81
CA PHE A 13 75.77 -42.16 100.81
C PHE A 13 76.40 -42.58 102.14
N GLU A 14 76.14 -43.82 102.57
CA GLU A 14 76.72 -44.40 103.78
C GLU A 14 78.19 -44.81 103.57
N THR A 15 79.01 -44.69 104.61
CA THR A 15 80.45 -44.98 104.55
C THR A 15 80.76 -46.41 105.01
N ALA A 16 81.27 -47.24 104.11
CA ALA A 16 81.73 -48.60 104.40
C ALA A 16 83.25 -48.75 104.27
N PHE A 17 83.83 -49.73 104.97
CA PHE A 17 85.26 -50.07 104.85
C PHE A 17 85.56 -50.63 103.45
N ARG A 18 86.51 -50.01 102.73
CA ARG A 18 86.80 -50.21 101.29
C ARG A 18 85.69 -49.72 100.31
N GLY A 19 85.06 -48.59 100.59
CA GLY A 19 84.26 -47.84 99.60
C GLY A 19 85.10 -47.04 98.58
N PHE A 20 84.43 -46.42 97.60
CA PHE A 20 85.01 -45.49 96.61
C PHE A 20 85.53 -44.18 97.24
N GLU A 21 86.42 -43.43 96.56
CA GLU A 21 86.85 -42.12 97.07
C GLU A 21 85.71 -41.10 96.97
N LYS A 22 85.40 -40.45 98.10
CA LYS A 22 84.34 -39.44 98.22
C LYS A 22 84.50 -38.28 97.22
N ARG A 23 85.73 -37.89 96.87
CA ARG A 23 85.99 -36.80 95.91
C ARG A 23 85.57 -37.16 94.49
N GLU A 24 86.00 -38.32 94.00
CA GLU A 24 85.65 -38.81 92.66
C GLU A 24 84.14 -38.99 92.52
N VAL A 25 83.50 -39.60 93.54
CA VAL A 25 82.04 -39.76 93.57
C VAL A 25 81.33 -38.39 93.59
N SER A 26 81.81 -37.42 94.36
CA SER A 26 81.22 -36.07 94.35
C SER A 26 81.41 -35.33 93.02
N ALA A 27 82.53 -35.51 92.33
CA ALA A 27 82.74 -34.94 91.00
C ALA A 27 81.79 -35.55 89.96
N PHE A 28 81.70 -36.89 89.91
CA PHE A 28 80.80 -37.60 89.02
C PHE A 28 79.31 -37.27 89.26
N LEU A 29 78.91 -37.05 90.53
CA LEU A 29 77.56 -36.61 90.86
C LEU A 29 77.25 -35.19 90.35
N GLU A 30 78.23 -34.29 90.34
CA GLU A 30 78.06 -32.94 89.79
C GLU A 30 77.99 -32.97 88.25
N GLU A 31 78.86 -33.72 87.58
CA GLU A 31 78.80 -33.95 86.14
C GLU A 31 77.45 -34.57 85.72
N MET A 32 77.00 -35.61 86.43
CA MET A 32 75.71 -36.26 86.18
C MET A 32 74.53 -35.33 86.51
N ALA A 33 74.65 -34.43 87.50
CA ALA A 33 73.63 -33.41 87.75
C ALA A 33 73.56 -32.39 86.61
N GLN A 34 74.69 -31.92 86.07
CA GLN A 34 74.74 -30.98 84.94
C GLN A 34 74.22 -31.60 83.65
N ALA A 35 74.60 -32.85 83.34
CA ALA A 35 74.05 -33.58 82.20
C ALA A 35 72.53 -33.79 82.32
N MET A 36 72.03 -34.12 83.53
CA MET A 36 70.60 -34.21 83.80
C MET A 36 69.90 -32.85 83.68
N GLU A 37 70.55 -31.75 84.07
CA GLU A 37 70.03 -30.38 83.95
C GLU A 37 69.90 -29.97 82.47
N GLN A 38 70.91 -30.26 81.65
CA GLN A 38 70.88 -30.09 80.18
C GLN A 38 69.76 -30.93 79.53
N ILE A 39 69.67 -32.22 79.82
CA ILE A 39 68.63 -33.11 79.25
C ILE A 39 67.22 -32.64 79.62
N ASN A 40 66.99 -32.11 80.82
CA ASN A 40 65.68 -31.55 81.19
C ASN A 40 65.37 -30.26 80.41
N GLN A 41 66.36 -29.39 80.19
CA GLN A 41 66.21 -28.17 79.38
C GLN A 41 65.89 -28.51 77.92
N GLU A 42 66.66 -29.42 77.30
CA GLU A 42 66.39 -29.91 75.94
C GLU A 42 65.00 -30.54 75.84
N ASN A 43 64.57 -31.34 76.83
CA ASN A 43 63.24 -31.96 76.80
C ASN A 43 62.12 -30.92 76.93
N LEU A 44 62.33 -29.82 77.65
CA LEU A 44 61.38 -28.71 77.75
C LEU A 44 61.31 -27.92 76.42
N GLU A 45 62.44 -27.63 75.80
CA GLU A 45 62.49 -26.95 74.50
C GLU A 45 61.89 -27.78 73.38
N LEU A 46 62.18 -29.09 73.34
CA LEU A 46 61.59 -30.01 72.36
C LEU A 46 60.07 -30.12 72.52
N ARG A 47 59.56 -30.16 73.76
CA ARG A 47 58.11 -30.09 74.02
C ARG A 47 57.50 -28.78 73.54
N SER A 48 58.16 -27.66 73.80
CA SER A 48 57.68 -26.34 73.36
C SER A 48 57.63 -26.24 71.83
N LYS A 49 58.68 -26.69 71.15
CA LYS A 49 58.77 -26.73 69.67
C LYS A 49 57.72 -27.68 69.08
N LEU A 50 57.53 -28.86 69.68
CA LEU A 50 56.50 -29.82 69.27
C LEU A 50 55.08 -29.23 69.43
N GLN A 51 54.76 -28.63 70.58
CA GLN A 51 53.46 -27.99 70.80
C GLN A 51 53.20 -26.81 69.84
N GLN A 52 54.24 -26.04 69.48
CA GLN A 52 54.13 -25.00 68.46
C GLN A 52 53.82 -25.60 67.08
N VAL A 53 54.59 -26.59 66.63
CA VAL A 53 54.41 -27.22 65.31
C VAL A 53 53.07 -27.94 65.20
N GLU A 54 52.59 -28.61 66.26
CA GLU A 54 51.24 -29.18 66.31
C GLU A 54 50.15 -28.11 66.19
N GLY A 55 50.34 -26.94 66.82
CA GLY A 55 49.43 -25.80 66.71
C GLY A 55 49.42 -25.16 65.32
N GLU A 56 50.57 -25.07 64.66
CA GLU A 56 50.72 -24.58 63.29
C GLU A 56 50.14 -25.56 62.27
N ALA A 57 50.45 -26.85 62.39
CA ALA A 57 49.87 -27.91 61.55
C ALA A 57 48.34 -27.97 61.68
N LYS A 58 47.79 -27.79 62.90
CA LYS A 58 46.34 -27.68 63.08
C LYS A 58 45.76 -26.46 62.36
N ARG A 59 46.36 -25.27 62.50
CA ARG A 59 45.91 -24.05 61.81
C ARG A 59 45.93 -24.21 60.29
N LEU A 60 46.99 -24.83 59.74
CA LEU A 60 47.07 -25.11 58.30
C LEU A 60 45.92 -26.01 57.85
N LYS A 61 45.59 -27.04 58.64
CA LYS A 61 44.43 -27.90 58.36
C LYS A 61 43.07 -27.18 58.50
N ASP A 62 42.90 -26.34 59.52
CA ASP A 62 41.68 -25.54 59.69
C ASP A 62 41.48 -24.57 58.50
N VAL A 63 42.57 -24.09 57.89
CA VAL A 63 42.58 -23.28 56.64
C VAL A 63 42.33 -24.14 55.40
N GLU A 64 42.96 -25.32 55.28
CA GLU A 64 42.75 -26.29 54.19
C GLU A 64 41.28 -26.72 54.09
N ASP A 65 40.68 -27.14 55.21
CA ASP A 65 39.26 -27.48 55.31
C ASP A 65 38.35 -26.32 54.87
N SER A 66 38.76 -25.08 55.15
CA SER A 66 38.00 -23.86 54.80
C SER A 66 38.15 -23.51 53.31
N LEU A 67 39.36 -23.65 52.76
CA LEU A 67 39.64 -23.47 51.33
C LEU A 67 38.93 -24.52 50.49
N PHE A 68 38.96 -25.80 50.90
CA PHE A 68 38.28 -26.89 50.21
C PHE A 68 36.76 -26.70 50.16
N ARG A 69 36.14 -26.26 51.27
CA ARG A 69 34.71 -25.88 51.29
C ARG A 69 34.39 -24.70 50.38
N THR A 70 35.30 -23.72 50.28
CA THR A 70 35.13 -22.55 49.42
C THR A 70 35.23 -22.94 47.94
N LEU A 71 36.23 -23.75 47.59
CA LEU A 71 36.45 -24.25 46.23
C LEU A 71 35.29 -25.15 45.80
N LYS A 72 34.82 -26.07 46.67
CA LYS A 72 33.64 -26.88 46.36
C LYS A 72 32.39 -26.02 46.20
N THR A 73 32.15 -25.03 47.07
CA THR A 73 31.00 -24.12 46.92
C THR A 73 31.07 -23.37 45.58
N ALA A 74 32.27 -22.98 45.12
CA ALA A 74 32.46 -22.35 43.82
C ALA A 74 32.23 -23.32 42.64
N GLU A 75 32.62 -24.59 42.77
CA GLU A 75 32.33 -25.68 41.81
C GLU A 75 30.82 -25.96 41.70
N ASP A 76 30.16 -26.23 42.83
CA ASP A 76 28.71 -26.45 42.93
C ASP A 76 27.92 -25.24 42.37
N THR A 77 28.37 -24.01 42.66
CA THR A 77 27.78 -22.76 42.12
C THR A 77 28.01 -22.63 40.62
N GLY A 78 29.22 -22.92 40.13
CA GLY A 78 29.55 -22.86 38.70
C GLY A 78 28.73 -23.87 37.87
N ALA A 79 28.59 -25.10 38.37
CA ALA A 79 27.73 -26.11 37.77
C ALA A 79 26.25 -25.68 37.75
N SER A 80 25.78 -25.04 38.83
CA SER A 80 24.40 -24.51 38.92
C SER A 80 24.16 -23.40 37.90
N ILE A 81 25.07 -22.42 37.79
CA ILE A 81 25.00 -21.33 36.81
C ILE A 81 25.02 -21.87 35.37
N ILE A 82 25.85 -22.87 35.08
CA ILE A 82 25.88 -23.50 33.76
C ILE A 82 24.53 -24.17 33.46
N SER A 83 23.98 -24.93 34.41
CA SER A 83 22.68 -25.60 34.26
C SER A 83 21.54 -24.60 34.00
N GLU A 84 21.45 -23.54 34.82
CA GLU A 84 20.44 -22.48 34.69
C GLU A 84 20.59 -21.72 33.37
N ALA A 85 21.82 -21.40 32.95
CA ALA A 85 22.08 -20.75 31.67
C ALA A 85 21.74 -21.65 30.47
N THR A 86 21.98 -22.97 30.54
CA THR A 86 21.55 -23.90 29.48
C THR A 86 20.04 -24.06 29.43
N GLU A 87 19.36 -24.18 30.57
CA GLU A 87 17.90 -24.30 30.60
C GLU A 87 17.23 -23.01 30.08
N ALA A 88 17.73 -21.84 30.48
CA ALA A 88 17.26 -20.56 29.94
C ALA A 88 17.53 -20.42 28.43
N ALA A 89 18.67 -20.88 27.93
CA ALA A 89 18.96 -20.89 26.49
C ALA A 89 18.02 -21.81 25.71
N ASP A 90 17.77 -23.03 26.20
CA ASP A 90 16.83 -23.97 25.59
C ASP A 90 15.39 -23.43 25.61
N GLN A 91 14.97 -22.75 26.70
CA GLN A 91 13.68 -22.05 26.77
C GLN A 91 13.59 -20.93 25.72
N ILE A 92 14.60 -20.05 25.62
CA ILE A 92 14.64 -18.97 24.61
C ILE A 92 14.60 -19.52 23.19
N ILE A 93 15.29 -20.64 22.92
CA ILE A 93 15.27 -21.32 21.61
C ILE A 93 13.88 -21.90 21.34
N ALA A 94 13.24 -22.55 22.32
CA ALA A 94 11.89 -23.10 22.18
C ALA A 94 10.85 -22.01 21.92
N GLU A 95 10.86 -20.91 22.68
CA GLU A 95 9.98 -19.76 22.47
C GLU A 95 10.22 -19.10 21.10
N SER A 96 11.48 -18.88 20.72
CA SER A 96 11.83 -18.30 19.42
C SER A 96 11.34 -19.17 18.25
N ASN A 97 11.48 -20.50 18.35
CA ASN A 97 10.96 -21.44 17.36
C ASN A 97 9.42 -21.43 17.31
N GLN A 98 8.74 -21.39 18.46
CA GLN A 98 7.28 -21.31 18.53
C GLN A 98 6.75 -20.01 17.91
N ILE A 99 7.40 -18.87 18.20
CA ILE A 99 7.05 -17.57 17.61
C ILE A 99 7.29 -17.60 16.10
N ALA A 100 8.44 -18.10 15.63
CA ALA A 100 8.74 -18.21 14.20
C ALA A 100 7.73 -19.11 13.46
N GLU A 101 7.33 -20.24 14.05
CA GLU A 101 6.30 -21.12 13.48
C GLU A 101 4.91 -20.46 13.49
N GLN A 102 4.56 -19.72 14.54
CA GLN A 102 3.30 -18.97 14.59
C GLN A 102 3.28 -17.85 13.55
N THR A 103 4.34 -17.06 13.42
CA THR A 103 4.45 -15.97 12.44
C THR A 103 4.44 -16.48 11.00
N THR A 104 5.12 -17.59 10.69
CA THR A 104 5.06 -18.21 9.35
C THR A 104 3.65 -18.73 9.03
N ARG A 105 3.02 -19.48 9.95
CA ARG A 105 1.60 -19.90 9.79
C ARG A 105 0.63 -18.72 9.58
N GLN A 106 0.85 -17.61 10.27
CA GLN A 106 0.07 -16.38 10.10
C GLN A 106 0.31 -15.73 8.74
N ALA A 107 1.58 -15.63 8.30
CA ALA A 107 1.96 -15.09 7.00
C ALA A 107 1.41 -15.94 5.84
N ASP A 108 1.49 -17.27 5.93
CA ASP A 108 0.93 -18.20 4.95
C ASP A 108 -0.59 -18.07 4.86
N SER A 109 -1.28 -18.02 6.01
CA SER A 109 -2.73 -17.80 6.08
C SER A 109 -3.13 -16.47 5.43
N TYR A 110 -2.40 -15.39 5.71
CA TYR A 110 -2.63 -14.09 5.10
C TYR A 110 -2.35 -14.09 3.59
N ALA A 111 -1.25 -14.71 3.14
CA ALA A 111 -0.92 -14.84 1.73
C ALA A 111 -1.99 -15.63 0.95
N ILE A 112 -2.54 -16.70 1.55
CA ILE A 112 -3.67 -17.46 0.98
C ILE A 112 -4.94 -16.59 0.90
N GLN A 113 -5.23 -15.79 1.93
CA GLN A 113 -6.39 -14.88 1.94
C GLN A 113 -6.27 -13.78 0.87
N VAL A 114 -5.13 -13.07 0.82
CA VAL A 114 -4.87 -12.03 -0.19
C VAL A 114 -4.89 -12.60 -1.59
N LYS A 115 -4.27 -13.77 -1.82
CA LYS A 115 -4.33 -14.46 -3.12
C LYS A 115 -5.78 -14.77 -3.52
N ARG A 116 -6.58 -15.33 -2.60
CA ARG A 116 -7.99 -15.64 -2.87
C ARG A 116 -8.80 -14.38 -3.19
N GLN A 117 -8.60 -13.29 -2.45
CA GLN A 117 -9.26 -12.01 -2.72
C GLN A 117 -8.88 -11.46 -4.10
N ALA A 118 -7.60 -11.54 -4.48
CA ALA A 118 -7.14 -11.13 -5.80
C ALA A 118 -7.70 -12.02 -6.94
N GLU A 119 -7.78 -13.34 -6.75
CA GLU A 119 -8.41 -14.27 -7.69
C GLU A 119 -9.92 -14.01 -7.84
N GLU A 120 -10.60 -13.66 -6.74
CA GLU A 120 -12.03 -13.32 -6.73
C GLU A 120 -12.32 -11.97 -7.39
N GLN A 121 -11.53 -10.92 -7.08
CA GLN A 121 -11.59 -9.63 -7.77
C GLN A 121 -11.28 -9.75 -9.27
N ALA A 122 -10.24 -10.48 -9.64
CA ALA A 122 -9.90 -10.73 -11.04
C ALA A 122 -11.03 -11.44 -11.78
N ARG A 123 -11.70 -12.41 -11.14
CA ARG A 123 -12.87 -13.11 -11.69
C ARG A 123 -14.08 -12.18 -11.86
N ILE A 124 -14.33 -11.27 -10.92
CA ILE A 124 -15.40 -10.27 -11.04
C ILE A 124 -15.11 -9.36 -12.23
N ILE A 125 -13.90 -8.78 -12.30
CA ILE A 125 -13.47 -7.87 -13.36
C ILE A 125 -13.54 -8.54 -14.75
N THR A 126 -13.04 -9.79 -14.89
CA THR A 126 -13.13 -10.50 -16.19
C THR A 126 -14.57 -10.82 -16.56
N SER A 127 -15.43 -11.21 -15.61
CA SER A 127 -16.84 -11.49 -15.90
C SER A 127 -17.63 -10.23 -16.31
N ALA A 128 -17.34 -9.08 -15.70
CA ALA A 128 -17.94 -7.79 -16.07
C ALA A 128 -17.44 -7.30 -17.43
N ALA A 129 -16.14 -7.43 -17.71
CA ALA A 129 -15.57 -7.12 -19.02
C ALA A 129 -16.14 -8.03 -20.13
N GLU A 130 -16.32 -9.33 -19.85
CA GLU A 130 -16.99 -10.26 -20.76
C GLU A 130 -18.46 -9.89 -21.01
N ALA A 131 -19.18 -9.43 -19.99
CA ALA A 131 -20.57 -8.99 -20.13
C ALA A 131 -20.67 -7.75 -21.04
N LYS A 132 -19.90 -6.70 -20.73
CA LYS A 132 -19.85 -5.46 -21.54
C LYS A 132 -19.34 -5.71 -22.97
N ALA A 133 -18.45 -6.68 -23.17
CA ALA A 133 -18.03 -7.10 -24.51
C ALA A 133 -19.16 -7.79 -25.29
N LYS A 134 -19.99 -8.62 -24.65
CA LYS A 134 -21.15 -9.27 -25.30
C LYS A 134 -22.25 -8.27 -25.64
N GLU A 135 -22.45 -7.29 -24.76
CA GLU A 135 -23.39 -6.16 -24.91
C GLU A 135 -23.00 -5.25 -26.07
N THR A 136 -21.77 -4.71 -26.09
CA THR A 136 -21.27 -3.89 -27.20
C THR A 136 -21.26 -4.63 -28.54
N ILE A 137 -21.00 -5.95 -28.56
CA ILE A 137 -21.13 -6.78 -29.78
C ILE A 137 -22.60 -6.88 -30.25
N LYS A 138 -23.58 -6.89 -29.33
CA LYS A 138 -25.01 -6.86 -29.66
C LYS A 138 -25.39 -5.48 -30.24
N GLU A 139 -25.00 -4.39 -29.60
CA GLU A 139 -25.23 -3.01 -30.08
C GLU A 139 -24.65 -2.78 -31.47
N ILE A 140 -23.41 -3.21 -31.71
CA ILE A 140 -22.74 -3.14 -33.02
C ILE A 140 -23.50 -3.97 -34.06
N ARG A 141 -24.08 -5.11 -33.68
CA ARG A 141 -24.89 -5.95 -34.57
C ARG A 141 -26.23 -5.30 -34.92
N GLU A 142 -26.88 -4.65 -33.97
CA GLU A 142 -28.19 -4.02 -34.14
C GLU A 142 -28.09 -2.70 -34.92
N SER A 143 -27.09 -1.87 -34.59
CA SER A 143 -26.75 -0.66 -35.36
C SER A 143 -26.32 -0.99 -36.79
N MET A 144 -25.51 -2.05 -37.01
CA MET A 144 -25.16 -2.52 -38.36
C MET A 144 -26.39 -3.01 -39.15
N GLN A 145 -27.35 -3.69 -38.51
CA GLN A 145 -28.61 -4.06 -39.17
C GLN A 145 -29.47 -2.82 -39.52
N SER A 146 -29.50 -1.82 -38.64
CA SER A 146 -30.18 -0.55 -38.91
C SER A 146 -29.55 0.18 -40.11
N LEU A 147 -28.21 0.24 -40.16
CA LEU A 147 -27.46 0.86 -41.25
C LEU A 147 -27.65 0.15 -42.61
N VAL A 148 -27.80 -1.19 -42.62
CA VAL A 148 -28.16 -1.93 -43.83
C VAL A 148 -29.59 -1.57 -44.28
N ARG A 149 -30.56 -1.52 -43.37
CA ARG A 149 -31.95 -1.15 -43.70
C ARG A 149 -32.06 0.28 -44.24
N SER A 150 -31.33 1.24 -43.67
CA SER A 150 -31.34 2.63 -44.16
C SER A 150 -30.61 2.77 -45.50
N TYR A 151 -29.57 1.98 -45.76
CA TYR A 151 -28.93 1.88 -47.07
C TYR A 151 -29.87 1.30 -48.13
N ASP A 152 -30.58 0.21 -47.84
CA ASP A 152 -31.56 -0.39 -48.75
C ASP A 152 -32.72 0.60 -49.05
N GLY A 153 -33.25 1.27 -48.02
CA GLY A 153 -34.25 2.33 -48.21
C GLY A 153 -33.76 3.51 -49.07
N LEU A 154 -32.47 3.89 -48.94
CA LEU A 154 -31.86 4.91 -49.80
C LEU A 154 -31.69 4.42 -51.25
N LEU A 155 -31.44 3.13 -51.48
CA LEU A 155 -31.46 2.53 -52.82
C LEU A 155 -32.85 2.56 -53.44
N GLU A 156 -33.90 2.25 -52.67
CA GLU A 156 -35.30 2.35 -53.13
C GLU A 156 -35.69 3.80 -53.47
N GLN A 157 -35.35 4.77 -52.61
CA GLN A 157 -35.55 6.19 -52.88
C GLN A 157 -34.81 6.63 -54.16
N ARG A 158 -33.56 6.19 -54.34
CA ARG A 158 -32.78 6.44 -55.56
C ARG A 158 -33.45 5.84 -56.80
N GLU A 159 -34.00 4.62 -56.72
CA GLU A 159 -34.71 4.01 -57.85
C GLU A 159 -36.04 4.74 -58.14
N ALA A 160 -36.77 5.19 -57.11
CA ALA A 160 -37.97 6.01 -57.24
C ALA A 160 -37.67 7.36 -57.92
N LEU A 161 -36.57 8.02 -57.57
CA LEU A 161 -36.10 9.25 -58.23
C LEU A 161 -35.68 9.00 -59.70
N VAL A 162 -35.03 7.88 -60.00
CA VAL A 162 -34.71 7.51 -61.40
C VAL A 162 -35.99 7.22 -62.21
N LYS A 163 -36.99 6.56 -61.60
CA LYS A 163 -38.32 6.33 -62.21
C LYS A 163 -39.08 7.64 -62.44
N SER A 164 -39.09 8.55 -61.47
CA SER A 164 -39.81 9.84 -61.59
C SER A 164 -39.14 10.77 -62.60
N LEU A 165 -37.80 10.82 -62.63
CA LEU A 165 -37.03 11.55 -63.64
C LEU A 165 -37.27 10.98 -65.05
N LYS A 166 -37.32 9.65 -65.19
CA LYS A 166 -37.68 9.00 -66.47
C LYS A 166 -39.11 9.34 -66.90
N ARG A 167 -40.07 9.35 -65.97
CA ARG A 167 -41.46 9.76 -66.25
C ARG A 167 -41.51 11.23 -66.70
N LEU A 168 -40.89 12.14 -65.94
CA LEU A 168 -40.82 13.57 -66.26
C LEU A 168 -40.16 13.82 -67.62
N SER A 169 -39.10 13.07 -67.96
CA SER A 169 -38.47 13.13 -69.28
C SER A 169 -39.40 12.65 -70.40
N GLN A 170 -40.19 11.60 -70.17
CA GLN A 170 -41.20 11.14 -71.13
C GLN A 170 -42.34 12.15 -71.26
N ASP A 171 -42.84 12.70 -70.15
CA ASP A 171 -43.90 13.72 -70.14
C ASP A 171 -43.44 15.00 -70.86
N ALA A 172 -42.17 15.39 -70.70
CA ALA A 172 -41.56 16.51 -71.42
C ALA A 172 -41.42 16.22 -72.94
N LEU A 173 -41.06 15.00 -73.34
CA LEU A 173 -41.06 14.60 -74.76
C LEU A 173 -42.49 14.61 -75.34
N ASN A 174 -43.47 14.08 -74.61
CA ASN A 174 -44.88 14.10 -75.00
C ASN A 174 -45.40 15.55 -75.15
N GLN A 175 -45.00 16.47 -74.26
CA GLN A 175 -45.29 17.90 -74.35
C GLN A 175 -44.63 18.56 -75.57
N ILE A 176 -43.38 18.19 -75.90
CA ILE A 176 -42.69 18.69 -77.10
C ILE A 176 -43.41 18.21 -78.36
N GLU A 177 -43.72 16.92 -78.49
CA GLU A 177 -44.47 16.35 -79.63
C GLU A 177 -45.85 17.00 -79.78
N LEU A 178 -46.56 17.24 -78.67
CA LEU A 178 -47.83 17.96 -78.66
C LEU A 178 -47.64 19.43 -79.12
N SER A 179 -46.58 20.11 -78.66
CA SER A 179 -46.29 21.49 -79.03
C SER A 179 -45.91 21.63 -80.51
N ASP A 180 -45.13 20.70 -81.07
CA ASP A 180 -44.84 20.63 -82.51
C ASP A 180 -46.13 20.42 -83.30
N ALA A 181 -46.99 19.51 -82.85
CA ALA A 181 -48.30 19.27 -83.47
C ALA A 181 -49.24 20.50 -83.38
N HIS A 182 -49.07 21.37 -82.39
CA HIS A 182 -49.70 22.69 -82.34
C HIS A 182 -49.03 23.70 -83.29
N PHE A 183 -47.70 23.78 -83.34
CA PHE A 183 -46.96 24.65 -84.25
C PHE A 183 -47.31 24.40 -85.72
N PHE A 184 -47.37 23.13 -86.15
CA PHE A 184 -47.77 22.77 -87.52
C PHE A 184 -49.23 23.12 -87.87
N ARG A 185 -50.08 23.48 -86.89
CA ARG A 185 -51.46 23.94 -87.12
C ARG A 185 -51.58 25.47 -87.21
N ILE A 186 -50.53 26.23 -86.94
CA ILE A 186 -50.56 27.71 -87.01
C ILE A 186 -50.29 28.16 -88.45
N ASP A 187 -51.34 28.21 -89.30
CA ASP A 187 -51.25 28.96 -90.56
C ASP A 187 -51.21 30.46 -90.27
N ALA A 188 -50.01 31.05 -90.30
CA ALA A 188 -49.81 32.49 -90.15
C ALA A 188 -50.64 33.33 -91.15
N LYS A 189 -50.99 32.78 -92.32
CA LYS A 189 -51.84 33.46 -93.32
C LYS A 189 -53.33 33.37 -92.97
N ALA A 190 -53.77 32.44 -92.12
CA ALA A 190 -55.14 32.41 -91.61
C ALA A 190 -55.37 33.56 -90.63
N TYR A 191 -54.44 33.77 -89.69
CA TYR A 191 -54.52 34.87 -88.72
C TYR A 191 -54.43 36.27 -89.38
N GLN A 192 -53.63 36.43 -90.44
CA GLN A 192 -53.64 37.68 -91.23
C GLN A 192 -55.01 37.97 -91.85
N ARG A 193 -55.71 36.97 -92.41
CA ARG A 193 -57.06 37.16 -92.97
C ARG A 193 -58.08 37.53 -91.90
N ALA A 194 -58.00 36.94 -90.71
CA ALA A 194 -58.87 37.28 -89.59
C ALA A 194 -58.69 38.74 -89.13
N MET A 195 -57.47 39.28 -89.19
CA MET A 195 -57.20 40.70 -88.92
C MET A 195 -57.80 41.61 -90.00
N ASP A 196 -57.68 41.25 -91.28
CA ASP A 196 -58.27 41.99 -92.40
C ASP A 196 -59.82 42.00 -92.37
N GLU A 197 -60.46 40.94 -91.88
CA GLU A 197 -61.92 40.88 -91.70
C GLU A 197 -62.39 41.67 -90.47
N LEU A 198 -61.68 41.56 -89.33
CA LEU A 198 -61.97 42.34 -88.13
C LEU A 198 -61.83 43.86 -88.39
N SER A 199 -60.91 44.26 -89.27
CA SER A 199 -60.76 45.64 -89.75
C SER A 199 -61.95 46.14 -90.61
N ARG A 200 -62.84 45.27 -91.08
CA ARG A 200 -63.97 45.62 -91.97
C ARG A 200 -65.34 45.59 -91.27
N SER A 201 -65.44 44.95 -90.11
CA SER A 201 -66.67 44.87 -89.32
C SER A 201 -66.80 46.04 -88.33
N SER A 202 -67.63 47.03 -88.65
CA SER A 202 -67.82 48.27 -87.86
C SER A 202 -68.59 48.10 -86.54
N HIS A 203 -68.11 47.24 -85.63
CA HIS A 203 -68.78 46.88 -84.37
C HIS A 203 -68.81 47.98 -83.29
N PHE A 204 -68.20 49.15 -83.53
CA PHE A 204 -68.23 50.30 -82.61
C PHE A 204 -68.99 51.48 -83.24
N THR A 205 -70.32 51.37 -83.37
CA THR A 205 -71.19 52.48 -83.76
C THR A 205 -72.36 52.66 -82.79
N VAL A 206 -72.67 53.93 -82.50
CA VAL A 206 -73.53 54.41 -81.38
C VAL A 206 -74.98 53.91 -81.44
N ALA A 207 -75.44 53.37 -82.57
CA ALA A 207 -76.81 52.88 -82.73
C ALA A 207 -77.14 51.59 -81.94
N ASN A 208 -76.14 50.82 -81.48
CA ASN A 208 -76.36 49.52 -80.84
C ASN A 208 -76.27 49.54 -79.29
N ILE A 209 -76.25 50.73 -78.67
CA ILE A 209 -76.02 50.88 -77.22
C ILE A 209 -77.16 50.25 -76.38
N SER A 210 -78.39 50.19 -76.89
CA SER A 210 -79.53 49.54 -76.20
C SER A 210 -79.41 48.02 -76.06
N ALA A 211 -78.37 47.40 -76.63
CA ALA A 211 -78.02 45.98 -76.42
C ALA A 211 -76.72 45.79 -75.61
N LEU A 212 -76.16 46.88 -75.06
CA LEU A 212 -74.90 46.89 -74.29
C LEU A 212 -75.12 47.26 -72.81
N SER A 213 -76.36 47.25 -72.32
CA SER A 213 -76.68 47.38 -70.90
C SER A 213 -76.41 46.06 -70.15
N ALA A 214 -75.13 45.73 -70.00
CA ALA A 214 -74.64 44.74 -69.05
C ALA A 214 -73.96 45.48 -67.89
N ASP A 215 -74.31 45.12 -66.66
CA ASP A 215 -73.63 45.55 -65.43
C ASP A 215 -74.01 44.58 -64.29
N PRO A 216 -73.18 44.39 -63.25
CA PRO A 216 -71.93 43.64 -63.41
C PRO A 216 -71.79 42.50 -62.37
N ALA A 217 -70.55 42.01 -62.21
CA ALA A 217 -70.09 41.15 -61.12
C ALA A 217 -70.66 39.71 -61.06
N GLN A 218 -70.21 38.87 -61.99
CA GLN A 218 -69.61 37.60 -61.54
C GLN A 218 -68.15 37.86 -61.15
N ILE A 219 -67.88 37.86 -59.85
CA ILE A 219 -66.56 37.53 -59.29
C ILE A 219 -66.84 36.38 -58.32
N PRO A 220 -66.21 35.20 -58.48
CA PRO A 220 -66.29 34.18 -57.45
C PRO A 220 -65.50 34.70 -56.24
N HIS A 221 -66.20 35.01 -55.15
CA HIS A 221 -65.53 35.20 -53.87
C HIS A 221 -64.91 33.87 -53.45
N VAL A 222 -63.63 33.92 -53.09
CA VAL A 222 -63.08 32.99 -52.12
C VAL A 222 -63.61 33.46 -50.77
N GLU A 223 -64.21 32.55 -50.01
CA GLU A 223 -64.51 32.76 -48.60
C GLU A 223 -63.27 32.31 -47.82
N ASP A 224 -62.58 33.27 -47.21
CA ASP A 224 -61.57 32.98 -46.20
C ASP A 224 -62.32 32.55 -44.92
N GLU A 225 -62.11 31.31 -44.47
CA GLU A 225 -62.62 30.83 -43.17
C GLU A 225 -61.98 31.64 -42.01
N PRO A 226 -62.70 31.92 -40.92
CA PRO A 226 -62.25 32.83 -39.87
C PRO A 226 -61.11 32.26 -39.03
N GLU A 227 -60.13 33.10 -38.71
CA GLU A 227 -58.97 32.76 -37.87
C GLU A 227 -59.38 32.32 -36.44
N ASP A 228 -60.55 32.77 -35.96
CA ASP A 228 -61.09 32.48 -34.62
C ASP A 228 -61.30 30.98 -34.30
N GLN A 229 -61.34 30.08 -35.29
CA GLN A 229 -61.44 28.63 -35.05
C GLN A 229 -60.10 27.95 -34.74
N PHE A 230 -58.96 28.60 -34.97
CA PHE A 230 -57.64 28.02 -34.68
C PHE A 230 -57.16 28.25 -33.23
N GLU A 231 -57.70 29.21 -32.49
CA GLU A 231 -57.30 29.46 -31.10
C GLU A 231 -57.96 28.47 -30.12
N ASP A 232 -59.26 28.18 -30.27
CA ASP A 232 -59.98 27.23 -29.40
C ASP A 232 -59.42 25.79 -29.54
N ASP A 233 -59.26 25.26 -30.76
CA ASP A 233 -58.74 23.90 -31.03
C ASP A 233 -57.29 23.69 -30.55
N MET A 234 -56.51 24.77 -30.42
CA MET A 234 -55.14 24.73 -29.86
C MET A 234 -55.11 24.83 -28.34
N SER A 235 -56.23 25.18 -27.69
CA SER A 235 -56.32 25.35 -26.22
C SER A 235 -56.69 24.06 -25.48
N ASP A 236 -57.48 23.18 -26.10
CA ASP A 236 -57.92 21.87 -25.55
C ASP A 236 -56.95 20.71 -25.89
N ALA A 237 -55.78 21.02 -26.48
CA ALA A 237 -54.77 20.07 -26.93
C ALA A 237 -53.94 19.47 -25.77
N HIS A 238 -54.59 18.72 -24.88
CA HIS A 238 -53.93 17.96 -23.82
C HIS A 238 -53.10 16.79 -24.37
N LEU A 239 -51.84 16.68 -23.91
CA LEU A 239 -51.00 15.50 -24.08
C LEU A 239 -51.63 14.29 -23.39
N ASP A 240 -51.58 13.11 -24.02
CA ASP A 240 -52.08 11.86 -23.47
C ASP A 240 -51.18 11.31 -22.35
N ASP A 241 -51.78 10.72 -21.30
CA ASP A 241 -51.12 10.38 -20.02
C ASP A 241 -49.80 9.59 -20.18
N GLU A 242 -49.75 8.66 -21.15
CA GLU A 242 -48.56 7.84 -21.46
C GLU A 242 -47.38 8.70 -21.96
N THR A 243 -47.66 9.83 -22.63
CA THR A 243 -46.62 10.81 -23.00
C THR A 243 -46.21 11.69 -21.81
N GLN A 244 -47.14 12.05 -20.92
CA GLN A 244 -46.82 12.83 -19.72
C GLN A 244 -45.91 12.03 -18.76
N GLU A 245 -46.19 10.75 -18.51
CA GLU A 245 -45.28 9.87 -17.74
C GLU A 245 -43.89 9.78 -18.38
N THR A 246 -43.78 9.74 -19.72
CA THR A 246 -42.44 9.73 -20.37
C THR A 246 -41.70 11.06 -20.26
N ILE A 247 -42.40 12.19 -20.13
CA ILE A 247 -41.79 13.51 -19.92
C ILE A 247 -41.31 13.65 -18.47
N GLU A 248 -42.13 13.27 -17.48
CA GLU A 248 -41.70 13.25 -16.07
C GLU A 248 -40.52 12.27 -15.85
N ALA A 249 -40.52 11.12 -16.53
CA ALA A 249 -39.41 10.17 -16.48
C ALA A 249 -38.11 10.76 -17.06
N LEU A 250 -38.15 11.38 -18.24
CA LEU A 250 -36.99 12.06 -18.83
C LEU A 250 -36.49 13.22 -17.95
N GLN A 251 -37.41 13.95 -17.32
CA GLN A 251 -37.08 15.10 -16.48
C GLN A 251 -36.41 14.66 -15.17
N HIS A 252 -36.85 13.54 -14.57
CA HIS A 252 -36.17 12.94 -13.42
C HIS A 252 -34.81 12.31 -13.81
N GLU A 253 -34.68 11.72 -15.01
CA GLU A 253 -33.42 11.17 -15.51
C GLU A 253 -32.38 12.29 -15.77
N LEU A 254 -32.83 13.45 -16.25
CA LEU A 254 -32.01 14.67 -16.42
C LEU A 254 -31.67 15.39 -15.10
N GLU A 255 -32.48 15.25 -14.04
CA GLU A 255 -32.12 15.73 -12.70
C GLU A 255 -31.14 14.80 -11.97
N GLU A 256 -31.00 13.53 -12.41
CA GLU A 256 -30.07 12.55 -11.83
C GLU A 256 -28.69 12.53 -12.54
N GLU A 257 -28.61 12.77 -13.86
CA GLU A 257 -27.35 13.01 -14.61
C GLU A 257 -26.97 14.52 -14.71
N GLY A 258 -26.61 15.15 -13.59
CA GLY A 258 -26.43 16.61 -13.50
C GLY A 258 -25.19 17.24 -14.19
N GLU A 259 -25.38 17.82 -15.38
CA GLU A 259 -24.56 18.85 -16.08
C GLU A 259 -25.49 19.56 -17.12
N LEU A 260 -25.55 20.87 -17.41
CA LEU A 260 -24.89 22.16 -17.06
C LEU A 260 -25.87 23.31 -17.50
N PRO A 261 -25.65 24.64 -17.24
CA PRO A 261 -24.82 25.36 -16.26
C PRO A 261 -25.64 26.41 -15.44
N VAL A 262 -24.97 27.29 -14.68
CA VAL A 262 -25.59 28.52 -14.11
C VAL A 262 -24.69 29.74 -14.42
N GLU A 263 -25.26 30.79 -15.02
CA GLU A 263 -24.59 32.08 -15.23
C GLU A 263 -24.74 33.00 -14.00
N GLU A 264 -23.84 33.97 -13.85
CA GLU A 264 -23.79 34.87 -12.69
C GLU A 264 -24.94 35.90 -12.69
N GLU A 265 -25.63 36.05 -11.55
CA GLU A 265 -26.24 37.33 -11.19
C GLU A 265 -25.90 37.70 -9.73
N LEU A 266 -25.78 39.00 -9.47
CA LEU A 266 -25.07 39.56 -8.31
C LEU A 266 -26.05 40.11 -7.25
N LEU A 267 -25.87 39.73 -5.97
CA LEU A 267 -25.48 40.65 -4.87
C LEU A 267 -25.66 40.05 -3.45
N GLU A 268 -24.79 40.51 -2.54
CA GLU A 268 -24.99 40.73 -1.09
C GLU A 268 -25.58 39.61 -0.20
N GLU A 269 -24.71 39.02 0.63
CA GLU A 269 -25.02 38.88 2.07
C GLU A 269 -23.77 39.20 2.93
N SER A 270 -23.98 39.48 4.21
CA SER A 270 -23.05 40.21 5.10
C SER A 270 -21.98 39.36 5.81
N VAL A 271 -20.86 40.00 6.15
CA VAL A 271 -19.89 39.52 7.15
C VAL A 271 -19.82 40.52 8.30
N GLU A 272 -20.01 40.05 9.54
CA GLU A 272 -19.65 40.76 10.77
C GLU A 272 -18.41 40.11 11.41
N GLU A 273 -17.43 40.93 11.80
CA GLU A 273 -16.34 40.59 12.72
C GLU A 273 -16.90 40.72 14.17
N GLU A 274 -16.39 40.17 15.27
CA GLU A 274 -15.05 39.89 15.80
C GLU A 274 -15.26 39.09 17.15
N PRO A 275 -14.27 38.82 18.04
CA PRO A 275 -12.80 38.91 17.95
C PRO A 275 -12.09 37.59 18.36
N VAL A 276 -10.74 37.56 18.27
CA VAL A 276 -9.88 36.59 18.98
C VAL A 276 -8.76 37.34 19.72
N SER A 277 -8.52 37.01 21.00
CA SER A 277 -7.59 37.77 21.87
C SER A 277 -6.12 37.36 21.74
N GLU A 278 -5.24 38.36 21.81
CA GLU A 278 -3.77 38.29 21.69
C GLU A 278 -3.04 37.55 22.84
N VAL A 279 -1.84 37.01 22.54
CA VAL A 279 -0.61 37.21 23.33
C VAL A 279 0.59 37.29 22.36
N GLU A 280 1.56 38.17 22.64
CA GLU A 280 2.72 38.50 21.79
C GLU A 280 3.87 37.44 21.78
N GLY A 281 4.79 37.55 20.81
CA GLY A 281 6.08 36.85 20.82
C GLY A 281 6.94 37.02 19.55
N GLU A 282 7.88 37.97 19.54
CA GLU A 282 8.81 38.22 18.42
C GLU A 282 10.03 37.29 18.40
N GLN A 283 10.47 36.84 17.21
CA GLN A 283 11.91 36.75 16.83
C GLN A 283 12.15 36.48 15.33
N GLU A 284 13.39 36.73 14.88
CA GLU A 284 13.80 36.87 13.47
C GLU A 284 14.18 35.55 12.75
N PRO A 285 14.17 35.52 11.40
CA PRO A 285 14.75 34.43 10.60
C PRO A 285 16.19 34.73 10.10
N GLU A 286 17.13 33.80 10.26
CA GLU A 286 18.49 33.92 9.69
C GLU A 286 18.59 33.50 8.21
N GLU A 287 19.51 34.13 7.46
CA GLU A 287 19.88 33.73 6.10
C GLU A 287 20.76 32.47 6.07
N ILE A 288 20.51 31.54 5.14
CA ILE A 288 21.50 30.51 4.76
C ILE A 288 22.03 30.82 3.35
N LYS A 289 23.34 31.12 3.25
CA LYS A 289 24.03 31.51 2.02
C LYS A 289 24.56 30.30 1.24
N HIS A 290 24.55 30.38 -0.08
CA HIS A 290 24.94 29.29 -0.98
C HIS A 290 25.92 29.79 -2.05
N VAL A 291 27.19 29.33 -2.00
CA VAL A 291 28.25 29.74 -2.94
C VAL A 291 29.16 28.57 -3.33
N GLN A 292 28.96 28.09 -4.56
CA GLN A 292 29.92 27.53 -5.53
C GLN A 292 30.66 26.19 -5.28
N ASN A 293 30.34 25.27 -6.20
CA ASN A 293 31.08 24.11 -6.73
C ASN A 293 32.35 24.58 -7.54
N PRO A 294 33.25 23.73 -8.14
CA PRO A 294 32.90 22.55 -8.97
C PRO A 294 33.94 21.39 -9.17
N VAL A 295 33.54 20.38 -9.97
CA VAL A 295 34.34 19.30 -10.65
C VAL A 295 35.07 18.29 -9.72
N ALA A 296 34.81 16.98 -9.63
CA ALA A 296 34.22 15.91 -10.48
C ALA A 296 35.21 15.09 -11.36
N GLU A 297 35.36 13.80 -11.08
CA GLU A 297 35.76 12.75 -12.05
C GLU A 297 35.22 11.36 -11.62
N THR A 298 35.38 10.32 -12.45
CA THR A 298 34.50 9.13 -12.50
C THR A 298 35.18 7.79 -12.17
N ALA A 299 34.41 6.86 -11.58
CA ALA A 299 34.63 5.41 -11.71
C ALA A 299 33.33 4.63 -11.43
N ALA A 300 33.21 3.42 -11.99
CA ALA A 300 32.12 2.46 -11.77
C ALA A 300 32.71 1.02 -11.72
N PRO A 301 31.93 -0.08 -11.64
CA PRO A 301 31.87 -0.89 -10.42
C PRO A 301 32.48 -2.29 -10.54
N GLU A 302 32.85 -2.91 -9.40
CA GLU A 302 33.26 -4.32 -9.35
C GLU A 302 32.38 -5.21 -8.43
N VAL A 303 31.69 -6.13 -9.11
CA VAL A 303 31.40 -7.54 -8.80
C VAL A 303 31.42 -8.04 -7.33
N VAL A 304 30.33 -8.71 -6.95
CA VAL A 304 30.22 -9.55 -5.74
C VAL A 304 30.75 -10.97 -6.01
N GLU A 305 31.69 -11.45 -5.20
CA GLU A 305 32.02 -12.89 -5.08
C GLU A 305 31.43 -13.52 -3.80
N LYS A 306 31.29 -14.86 -3.81
CA LYS A 306 30.70 -15.65 -2.71
C LYS A 306 31.75 -16.02 -1.64
N PRO A 307 31.33 -16.21 -0.37
CA PRO A 307 32.20 -16.79 0.65
C PRO A 307 32.58 -18.25 0.32
N LYS A 308 33.71 -18.69 0.88
CA LYS A 308 34.18 -20.09 0.87
C LYS A 308 34.21 -20.65 2.30
N ASP A 309 33.99 -21.96 2.41
CA ASP A 309 34.00 -22.69 3.68
C ASP A 309 35.39 -22.74 4.34
N PRO A 310 35.47 -22.76 5.68
CA PRO A 310 36.73 -22.92 6.41
C PRO A 310 37.04 -24.40 6.73
N GLU A 311 38.20 -24.90 6.29
CA GLU A 311 38.77 -26.15 6.80
C GLU A 311 39.65 -25.92 8.05
N PRO A 312 39.78 -26.94 8.94
CA PRO A 312 40.25 -26.72 10.32
C PRO A 312 41.77 -26.65 10.45
N LYS A 313 42.24 -25.88 11.44
CA LYS A 313 43.64 -25.92 11.92
C LYS A 313 43.71 -26.33 13.38
N ASN A 314 44.29 -27.50 13.63
CA ASN A 314 44.74 -27.91 14.95
C ASN A 314 45.96 -27.08 15.38
N SER A 315 45.85 -26.37 16.50
CA SER A 315 46.99 -25.96 17.33
C SER A 315 46.49 -25.59 18.73
N GLY A 316 46.36 -26.59 19.61
CA GLY A 316 46.13 -26.33 21.03
C GLY A 316 47.41 -25.81 21.68
N GLY A 317 47.40 -24.55 22.11
CA GLY A 317 48.46 -23.98 22.96
C GLY A 317 48.03 -24.02 24.42
N SER A 318 48.56 -24.96 25.19
CA SER A 318 48.39 -25.00 26.65
C SER A 318 49.16 -23.83 27.27
N PHE A 319 48.51 -23.07 28.15
CA PHE A 319 49.14 -21.99 28.93
C PHE A 319 49.96 -22.53 30.14
N PHE A 320 49.94 -23.85 30.39
CA PHE A 320 50.46 -24.46 31.61
C PHE A 320 51.76 -25.27 31.44
N ASP A 321 52.31 -25.39 30.24
CA ASP A 321 53.51 -26.21 29.99
C ASP A 321 54.85 -25.53 30.40
N ASP A 322 54.83 -24.23 30.74
CA ASP A 322 56.02 -23.42 31.10
C ASP A 322 56.30 -23.34 32.63
N ILE A 323 55.76 -24.27 33.45
CA ILE A 323 55.98 -24.29 34.91
C ILE A 323 56.26 -25.72 35.44
N ASP A 324 57.50 -26.20 35.27
CA ASP A 324 58.21 -27.15 36.16
C ASP A 324 59.74 -27.09 35.92
#